data_AF-A0A518XJB3-F1
#
_entry.id   AF-A0A518XJB3-F1
#
_cell.length_a   1.000
_cell.length_b   1.000
_cell.length_c   1.000
_cell.angle_alpha   90.00
_cell.angle_beta   90.00
_cell.angle_gamma   90.00
#
_symmetry.space_group_name_H-M   'P 1'
#
loop_
_entity.id
_entity.type
_entity.pdbx_description
1 polymer ?
#
loop_
_entity_poly.entity_id
_entity_poly.type
_entity_poly.pdbx_seq_one_letter_code
_entity_poly.pdbx_strand_id
1 'polypeptide(L)'
;MMKADDIVSGVTGSAGHPLTVRVSSPRAGIRRSVAAGLFTGVIASAGVVPATHAATRDEVIHLNAAYPSGSVMVCSKNLPGDGKMIQPTVLQMRGTVVDRKQDSAVYEVSSTWSIPGKSSSSDLTLKLRMLERMDDKGSYSSIVPDSMSVSMPSVGPAGEESVLEGFRRRLPAGEIFTPFSNIEITDFPSYTVQTRGEPTSYCHRESAGS
;
A
#
# COMPACT_ATOMS: atom_id res chain seq x y z
N MET A 1 -2.26 5.99 28.40
CA MET A 1 -1.41 6.01 27.19
C MET A 1 -1.65 4.70 26.45
N MET A 2 -2.19 4.74 25.22
CA MET A 2 -2.26 3.55 24.35
C MET A 2 -0.84 3.17 23.93
N LYS A 3 -0.55 1.87 23.85
CA LYS A 3 0.77 1.40 23.40
C LYS A 3 0.81 1.45 21.86
N ALA A 4 1.98 1.73 21.31
CA ALA A 4 2.26 1.70 19.87
C ALA A 4 1.69 0.46 19.15
N ASP A 5 1.70 -0.67 19.86
CA ASP A 5 1.26 -1.95 19.34
C ASP A 5 -0.24 -2.01 19.05
N ASP A 6 -1.03 -1.13 19.66
CA ASP A 6 -2.45 -1.02 19.38
C ASP A 6 -2.68 -0.35 18.02
N ILE A 7 -1.91 0.70 17.68
CA ILE A 7 -2.12 1.51 16.47
C ILE A 7 -1.80 0.71 15.21
N VAL A 8 -0.72 -0.08 15.21
CA VAL A 8 -0.24 -0.84 14.04
C VAL A 8 -0.58 -2.32 14.23
N SER A 9 -1.74 -2.74 13.73
CA SER A 9 -2.25 -4.12 13.84
C SER A 9 -1.98 -4.92 12.57
N GLY A 10 -0.85 -5.63 12.55
CA GLY A 10 -0.46 -6.49 11.43
C GLY A 10 0.14 -5.73 10.26
N VAL A 11 1.22 -6.29 9.73
CA VAL A 11 1.85 -5.87 8.47
C VAL A 11 1.73 -7.07 7.54
N THR A 12 1.03 -6.90 6.43
CA THR A 12 1.04 -7.88 5.34
C THR A 12 1.36 -7.14 4.05
N GLY A 13 2.15 -7.75 3.17
CA GLY A 13 2.53 -7.14 1.90
C GLY A 13 4.04 -7.16 1.69
N SER A 14 4.42 -7.09 0.41
CA SER A 14 5.83 -7.08 0.01
C SER A 14 6.38 -5.66 -0.04
N ALA A 15 7.65 -5.47 0.26
CA ALA A 15 8.32 -4.18 0.37
C ALA A 15 8.69 -3.61 -0.99
N GLY A 16 7.99 -3.97 -2.07
CA GLY A 16 8.05 -3.37 -3.42
C GLY A 16 6.67 -3.00 -3.96
N HIS A 17 5.65 -3.34 -3.20
CA HIS A 17 4.23 -3.22 -3.49
C HIS A 17 3.53 -2.83 -2.18
N PRO A 18 2.24 -2.50 -2.15
CA PRO A 18 1.79 -1.71 -1.01
C PRO A 18 1.80 -2.48 0.31
N LEU A 19 2.58 -1.99 1.28
CA LEU A 19 2.62 -2.51 2.64
C LEU A 19 1.25 -2.28 3.29
N THR A 20 0.49 -3.34 3.53
CA THR A 20 -0.73 -3.27 4.32
C THR A 20 -0.36 -3.16 5.78
N VAL A 21 -0.53 -1.98 6.35
CA VAL A 21 -0.60 -1.79 7.80
C VAL A 21 -2.04 -1.51 8.18
N ARG A 22 -2.58 -2.21 9.18
CA ARG A 22 -3.91 -1.87 9.70
C ARG A 22 -3.78 -0.89 10.85
N VAL A 23 -4.53 0.19 10.79
CA VAL A 23 -4.54 1.24 11.80
C VAL A 23 -5.74 1.04 12.73
N SER A 24 -5.52 0.97 14.05
CA SER A 24 -6.62 0.97 15.04
C SER A 24 -6.81 2.36 15.67
N SER A 25 -8.01 2.61 16.22
CA SER A 25 -8.40 3.91 16.80
C SER A 25 -8.47 3.91 18.32
N PRO A 26 -8.19 5.04 18.99
CA PRO A 26 -8.61 5.28 20.36
C PRO A 26 -10.14 5.29 20.47
N ARG A 27 -10.68 4.65 21.51
CA ARG A 27 -12.11 4.49 21.78
C ARG A 27 -12.84 5.83 21.93
N ALA A 28 -13.98 5.96 21.25
CA ALA A 28 -15.16 6.64 21.79
C ALA A 28 -16.31 5.63 21.74
N GLY A 29 -16.74 5.14 22.90
CA GLY A 29 -17.85 4.20 22.97
C GLY A 29 -19.16 4.91 22.63
N ILE A 30 -19.96 4.33 21.75
CA ILE A 30 -21.43 4.42 21.76
C ILE A 30 -21.96 3.13 21.10
N ARG A 31 -22.80 2.42 21.85
CA ARG A 31 -23.65 1.34 21.34
C ARG A 31 -24.76 1.93 20.48
N ARG A 32 -25.10 1.30 19.36
CA ARG A 32 -26.50 1.10 18.91
C ARG A 32 -26.58 0.02 17.85
N SER A 33 -27.67 -0.74 17.94
CA SER A 33 -27.99 -1.94 17.16
C SER A 33 -29.11 -1.69 16.14
N VAL A 34 -29.21 -2.61 15.16
CA VAL A 34 -30.36 -3.00 14.29
C VAL A 34 -30.73 -1.95 13.20
N ALA A 35 -31.03 -2.26 11.93
CA ALA A 35 -31.80 -3.38 11.36
C ALA A 35 -31.42 -3.71 9.90
N ALA A 36 -31.71 -4.96 9.51
CA ALA A 36 -31.62 -5.50 8.16
C ALA A 36 -32.74 -4.98 7.25
N GLY A 37 -32.42 -4.76 5.97
CA GLY A 37 -33.37 -4.51 4.90
C GLY A 37 -32.90 -5.20 3.62
N LEU A 38 -33.63 -6.23 3.20
CA LEU A 38 -33.49 -6.92 1.92
C LEU A 38 -33.89 -5.99 0.77
N PHE A 39 -33.03 -5.86 -0.24
CA PHE A 39 -33.47 -5.51 -1.59
C PHE A 39 -32.81 -6.44 -2.61
N THR A 40 -33.68 -7.20 -3.27
CA THR A 40 -33.42 -8.15 -4.33
C THR A 40 -33.30 -7.42 -5.66
N GLY A 41 -32.31 -7.80 -6.47
CA GLY A 41 -32.34 -7.64 -7.92
C GLY A 41 -31.16 -6.87 -8.50
N VAL A 42 -30.26 -7.56 -9.19
CA VAL A 42 -29.49 -6.98 -10.32
C VAL A 42 -29.31 -8.03 -11.41
N ILE A 43 -29.53 -7.54 -12.62
CA ILE A 43 -29.56 -8.13 -13.95
C ILE A 43 -28.21 -8.75 -14.31
N ALA A 44 -28.24 -9.98 -14.85
CA ALA A 44 -27.08 -10.64 -15.45
C ALA A 44 -26.69 -9.92 -16.74
N SER A 45 -25.70 -9.03 -16.65
CA SER A 45 -24.96 -8.54 -17.81
C SER A 45 -23.75 -9.43 -18.01
N ALA A 46 -23.73 -10.16 -19.13
CA ALA A 46 -22.56 -10.90 -19.59
C ALA A 46 -21.47 -9.89 -20.02
N GLY A 47 -20.74 -9.36 -19.05
CA GLY A 47 -19.50 -8.65 -19.30
C GLY A 47 -18.47 -9.66 -19.78
N VAL A 48 -17.90 -9.43 -20.96
CA VAL A 48 -16.61 -10.03 -21.32
C VAL A 48 -15.62 -9.49 -20.29
N VAL A 49 -15.31 -10.32 -19.29
CA VAL A 49 -14.22 -10.02 -18.35
C VAL A 49 -12.95 -10.12 -19.20
N PRO A 50 -12.16 -9.04 -19.39
CA PRO A 50 -10.87 -9.17 -20.03
C PRO A 50 -10.09 -10.25 -19.29
N ALA A 51 -9.51 -11.19 -20.05
CA ALA A 51 -8.73 -12.27 -19.48
C ALA A 51 -7.63 -11.66 -18.60
N THR A 52 -7.72 -11.90 -17.29
CA THR A 52 -6.75 -11.45 -16.29
C THR A 52 -5.44 -12.18 -16.54
N HIS A 53 -4.53 -11.54 -17.27
CA HIS A 53 -3.22 -12.09 -17.56
C HIS A 53 -2.19 -11.54 -16.56
N ALA A 54 -1.60 -12.47 -15.81
CA ALA A 54 -0.37 -12.23 -15.06
C ALA A 54 0.71 -11.67 -16.00
N ALA A 55 1.40 -10.60 -15.57
CA ALA A 55 2.44 -9.97 -16.36
C ALA A 55 3.65 -10.91 -16.54
N THR A 56 4.17 -10.93 -17.76
CA THR A 56 5.45 -11.55 -18.11
C THR A 56 6.62 -10.66 -17.71
N ARG A 57 7.84 -11.20 -17.69
CA ARG A 57 9.05 -10.43 -17.42
C ARG A 57 9.25 -9.28 -18.40
N ASP A 58 9.03 -9.51 -19.69
CA ASP A 58 9.23 -8.49 -20.73
C ASP A 58 8.22 -7.35 -20.59
N GLU A 59 6.98 -7.67 -20.21
CA GLU A 59 5.96 -6.67 -19.89
C GLU A 59 6.33 -5.85 -18.65
N VAL A 60 6.90 -6.49 -17.62
CA VAL A 60 7.39 -5.76 -16.43
C VAL A 60 8.61 -4.90 -16.75
N ILE A 61 9.53 -5.35 -17.61
CA ILE A 61 10.64 -4.52 -18.11
C ILE A 61 10.10 -3.31 -18.87
N HIS A 62 9.11 -3.52 -19.75
CA HIS A 62 8.49 -2.44 -20.50
C HIS A 62 7.74 -1.45 -19.59
N LEU A 63 7.00 -1.97 -18.61
CA LEU A 63 6.37 -1.18 -17.56
C LEU A 63 7.43 -0.37 -16.79
N ASN A 64 8.54 -0.99 -16.40
CA ASN A 64 9.61 -0.30 -15.70
C ASN A 64 10.27 0.80 -16.53
N ALA A 65 10.41 0.60 -17.84
CA ALA A 65 10.89 1.66 -18.73
C ALA A 65 9.96 2.88 -18.78
N ALA A 66 8.67 2.71 -18.49
CA ALA A 66 7.68 3.80 -18.43
C ALA A 66 7.79 4.69 -17.17
N TYR A 67 8.56 4.24 -16.17
CA TYR A 67 8.85 4.97 -14.94
C TYR A 67 10.38 5.18 -14.80
N PRO A 68 11.01 6.03 -15.63
CA PRO A 68 12.42 6.39 -15.46
C PRO A 68 12.66 7.16 -14.16
N SER A 69 13.93 7.34 -13.77
CA SER A 69 14.33 8.17 -12.64
C SER A 69 13.64 9.55 -12.67
N GLY A 70 13.17 10.00 -11.52
CA GLY A 70 12.33 11.19 -11.35
C GLY A 70 10.83 10.94 -11.52
N SER A 71 10.40 9.78 -12.04
CA SER A 71 8.98 9.44 -12.10
C SER A 71 8.39 9.17 -10.72
N VAL A 72 7.10 9.46 -10.59
CA VAL A 72 6.33 9.17 -9.39
C VAL A 72 5.24 8.15 -9.72
N MET A 73 5.23 7.07 -8.98
CA MET A 73 4.21 6.03 -9.01
C MET A 73 3.28 6.21 -7.82
N VAL A 74 1.98 6.20 -8.07
CA VAL A 74 0.94 6.29 -7.04
C VAL A 74 0.13 5.01 -7.06
N CYS A 75 0.19 4.26 -5.97
CA CYS A 75 -0.63 3.08 -5.73
C CYS A 75 -1.66 3.36 -4.65
N SER A 76 -2.90 2.92 -4.84
CA SER A 76 -3.94 3.01 -3.82
C SER A 76 -4.61 1.67 -3.59
N LYS A 77 -5.00 1.41 -2.34
CA LYS A 77 -5.86 0.28 -1.98
C LYS A 77 -6.82 0.63 -0.85
N ASN A 78 -8.03 0.11 -0.96
CA ASN A 78 -9.04 0.19 0.10
C ASN A 78 -8.83 -0.98 1.06
N LEU A 79 -8.58 -0.67 2.32
CA LEU A 79 -8.41 -1.64 3.39
C LEU A 79 -9.73 -1.74 4.17
N PRO A 80 -10.44 -2.87 4.10
CA PRO A 80 -11.70 -3.04 4.82
C PRO A 80 -11.46 -3.05 6.33
N GLY A 81 -12.38 -2.43 7.06
CA GLY A 81 -12.45 -2.57 8.51
C GLY A 81 -12.93 -3.96 8.92
N ASP A 82 -12.73 -4.30 10.20
CA ASP A 82 -13.21 -5.57 10.77
C ASP A 82 -14.58 -5.45 11.46
N GLY A 83 -15.21 -4.28 11.37
CA GLY A 83 -16.45 -3.95 12.07
C GLY A 83 -16.30 -3.85 13.60
N LYS A 84 -15.06 -3.84 14.11
CA LYS A 84 -14.72 -3.78 15.53
C LYS A 84 -13.71 -2.67 15.79
N MET A 85 -12.43 -3.00 15.85
CA MET A 85 -11.35 -2.11 16.27
C MET A 85 -10.59 -1.51 15.09
N ILE A 86 -10.71 -2.12 13.90
CA ILE A 86 -10.02 -1.72 12.69
C ILE A 86 -11.01 -0.94 11.82
N GLN A 87 -10.75 0.35 11.65
CA GLN A 87 -11.56 1.18 10.78
C GLN A 87 -11.20 0.92 9.31
N PRO A 88 -12.18 1.05 8.39
CA PRO A 88 -11.88 1.14 6.97
C PRO A 88 -10.87 2.27 6.72
N THR A 89 -9.81 1.97 5.99
CA THR A 89 -8.74 2.92 5.66
C THR A 89 -8.44 2.88 4.18
N VAL A 90 -8.03 4.01 3.63
CA VAL A 90 -7.43 4.07 2.31
C VAL A 90 -5.93 4.14 2.52
N LEU A 91 -5.20 3.18 1.94
CA LEU A 91 -3.76 3.28 1.83
C LEU A 91 -3.43 3.90 0.48
N GLN A 92 -2.72 5.01 0.50
CA GLN A 92 -2.08 5.58 -0.68
C GLN A 92 -0.57 5.52 -0.52
N MET A 93 0.11 4.95 -1.51
CA MET A 93 1.55 4.88 -1.58
C MET A 93 2.05 5.67 -2.76
N ARG A 94 3.04 6.51 -2.51
CA ARG A 94 3.69 7.34 -3.51
C ARG A 94 5.18 7.01 -3.51
N GLY A 95 5.64 6.34 -4.56
CA GLY A 95 7.03 5.95 -4.76
C GLY A 95 7.68 6.84 -5.82
N THR A 96 8.71 7.59 -5.42
CA THR A 96 9.55 8.36 -6.34
C THR A 96 10.73 7.51 -6.76
N VAL A 97 10.92 7.30 -8.06
CA VAL A 97 12.09 6.57 -8.60
C VAL A 97 13.31 7.49 -8.49
N VAL A 98 14.23 7.17 -7.57
CA VAL A 98 15.47 7.95 -7.37
C VAL A 98 16.51 7.56 -8.41
N ASP A 99 16.72 6.27 -8.55
CA ASP A 99 17.66 5.69 -9.51
C ASP A 99 17.04 4.42 -10.09
N ARG A 100 17.29 4.16 -11.37
CA ARG A 100 16.80 2.97 -12.05
C ARG A 100 17.81 2.48 -13.06
N LYS A 101 18.06 1.18 -12.99
CA LYS A 101 18.80 0.38 -13.96
C LYS A 101 17.87 -0.72 -14.46
N GLN A 102 18.34 -1.53 -15.40
CA GLN A 102 17.53 -2.56 -16.05
C GLN A 102 16.84 -3.52 -15.06
N ASP A 103 17.58 -4.04 -14.08
CA ASP A 103 17.09 -5.03 -13.11
C ASP A 103 17.17 -4.52 -11.66
N SER A 104 17.29 -3.21 -11.44
CA SER A 104 17.33 -2.65 -10.08
C SER A 104 16.83 -1.22 -10.03
N ALA A 105 16.19 -0.85 -8.93
CA ALA A 105 15.74 0.52 -8.69
C ALA A 105 15.87 0.91 -7.21
N VAL A 106 15.95 2.22 -6.99
CA VAL A 106 15.90 2.84 -5.67
C VAL A 106 14.71 3.77 -5.63
N TYR A 107 13.91 3.68 -4.57
CA TYR A 107 12.74 4.50 -4.39
C TYR A 107 12.75 5.24 -3.04
N GLU A 108 12.27 6.48 -3.05
CA GLU A 108 11.75 7.13 -1.85
C GLU A 108 10.25 6.90 -1.81
N VAL A 109 9.76 6.26 -0.76
CA VAL A 109 8.36 5.83 -0.64
C VAL A 109 7.70 6.59 0.50
N SER A 110 6.49 7.09 0.25
CA SER A 110 5.58 7.62 1.25
C SER A 110 4.29 6.83 1.23
N SER A 111 3.97 6.17 2.34
CA SER A 111 2.74 5.42 2.55
C SER A 111 1.87 6.15 3.53
N THR A 112 0.66 6.53 3.12
CA THR A 112 -0.31 7.25 3.94
C THR A 112 -1.56 6.41 4.13
N TRP A 113 -1.94 6.20 5.39
CA TRP A 113 -3.19 5.59 5.80
C TRP A 113 -4.15 6.69 6.26
N SER A 114 -5.24 6.86 5.50
CA SER A 114 -6.28 7.83 5.80
C SER A 114 -7.59 7.13 6.15
N ILE A 115 -8.31 7.64 7.15
CA ILE A 115 -9.66 7.17 7.49
C ILE A 115 -10.67 8.05 6.75
N PRO A 116 -11.51 7.50 5.87
CA PRO A 116 -12.52 8.28 5.15
C PRO A 116 -13.41 9.10 6.10
N GLY A 117 -13.59 10.39 5.78
CA GLY A 117 -14.39 11.32 6.59
C GLY A 117 -13.71 11.82 7.88
N LYS A 118 -12.43 11.53 8.10
CA LYS A 118 -11.61 12.13 9.17
C LYS A 118 -10.71 13.23 8.64
N SER A 119 -10.24 14.09 9.55
CA SER A 119 -9.25 15.12 9.24
C SER A 119 -7.90 14.48 8.91
N SER A 120 -7.15 15.08 8.00
CA SER A 120 -5.77 14.68 7.66
C SER A 120 -4.80 14.71 8.86
N SER A 121 -5.14 15.42 9.94
CA SER A 121 -4.39 15.36 11.20
C SER A 121 -4.41 13.96 11.86
N SER A 122 -5.35 13.11 11.45
CA SER A 122 -5.47 11.71 11.87
C SER A 122 -4.77 10.73 10.93
N ASP A 123 -4.21 11.21 9.81
CA ASP A 123 -3.50 10.36 8.87
C ASP A 123 -2.19 9.89 9.48
N LEU A 124 -1.87 8.63 9.22
CA LEU A 124 -0.56 8.06 9.52
C LEU A 124 0.23 8.05 8.23
N THR A 125 1.43 8.63 8.23
CA THR A 125 2.36 8.58 7.09
C THR A 125 3.65 7.91 7.52
N LEU A 126 4.08 6.89 6.79
CA LEU A 126 5.41 6.29 6.86
C LEU A 126 6.20 6.71 5.62
N LYS A 127 7.40 7.26 5.83
CA LYS A 127 8.37 7.47 4.76
C LYS A 127 9.53 6.52 4.94
N LEU A 128 10.05 5.98 3.84
CA LEU A 128 11.19 5.08 3.83
C LEU A 128 11.88 5.09 2.46
N ARG A 129 13.13 4.66 2.46
CA ARG A 129 13.89 4.34 1.25
C ARG A 129 13.87 2.83 1.02
N MET A 130 13.66 2.47 -0.24
CA MET A 130 13.45 1.10 -0.69
C MET A 130 14.44 0.76 -1.81
N LEU A 131 15.07 -0.40 -1.71
CA LEU A 131 15.93 -0.95 -2.75
C LEU A 131 15.19 -2.11 -3.40
N GLU A 132 15.22 -2.17 -4.72
CA GLU A 132 14.61 -3.24 -5.49
C GLU A 132 15.63 -3.83 -6.46
N ARG A 133 15.62 -5.15 -6.58
CA ARG A 133 16.27 -5.88 -7.66
C ARG A 133 15.29 -6.87 -8.27
N MET A 134 15.51 -7.24 -9.52
CA MET A 134 14.60 -8.08 -10.28
C MET A 134 15.32 -9.31 -10.83
N ASP A 135 14.63 -10.43 -10.95
CA ASP A 135 15.11 -11.62 -11.66
C ASP A 135 14.14 -12.06 -12.78
N ASP A 136 14.17 -13.34 -13.14
CA ASP A 136 13.30 -13.90 -14.17
C ASP A 136 11.84 -14.08 -13.73
N LYS A 137 11.58 -14.12 -12.43
CA LYS A 137 10.28 -14.51 -11.84
C LYS A 137 9.59 -13.39 -11.09
N GLY A 138 10.35 -12.43 -10.59
CA GLY A 138 9.79 -11.38 -9.76
C GLY A 138 10.78 -10.31 -9.35
N SER A 139 10.32 -9.52 -8.38
CA SER A 139 11.10 -8.46 -7.74
C SER A 139 11.39 -8.82 -6.30
N TYR A 140 12.58 -8.46 -5.84
CA TYR A 140 13.03 -8.54 -4.46
C TYR A 140 13.22 -7.13 -3.97
N SER A 141 12.53 -6.78 -2.89
CA SER A 141 12.55 -5.44 -2.37
C SER A 141 12.93 -5.45 -0.90
N SER A 142 13.79 -4.52 -0.50
CA SER A 142 14.27 -4.37 0.87
C SER A 142 14.17 -2.92 1.30
N ILE A 143 13.92 -2.72 2.60
CA ILE A 143 13.83 -1.39 3.18
C ILE A 143 15.18 -1.04 3.80
N VAL A 144 15.67 0.17 3.53
CA VAL A 144 16.86 0.70 4.21
C VAL A 144 16.46 1.04 5.65
N PRO A 145 16.93 0.32 6.68
CA PRO A 145 16.35 0.41 8.03
C PRO A 145 16.39 1.82 8.63
N ASP A 146 17.48 2.53 8.43
CA ASP A 146 17.71 3.86 9.01
C ASP A 146 17.01 5.00 8.24
N SER A 147 16.29 4.68 7.16
CA SER A 147 15.56 5.66 6.36
C SER A 147 14.13 5.94 6.84
N MET A 148 13.62 5.12 7.77
CA MET A 148 12.22 5.19 8.18
C MET A 148 11.93 6.44 9.03
N SER A 149 10.82 7.12 8.72
CA SER A 149 10.26 8.18 9.55
C SER A 149 8.73 8.12 9.51
N VAL A 150 8.10 8.56 10.60
CA VAL A 150 6.65 8.56 10.75
C VAL A 150 6.15 9.97 11.06
N SER A 151 4.98 10.30 10.52
CA SER A 151 4.19 11.47 10.89
C SER A 151 2.76 11.04 11.21
N MET A 152 2.25 11.46 12.35
CA MET A 152 0.87 11.28 12.78
C MET A 152 0.53 12.40 13.79
N PRO A 153 0.13 13.59 13.32
CA PRO A 153 0.04 14.78 14.16
C PRO A 153 -0.84 14.62 15.41
N SER A 154 -1.91 13.81 15.31
CA SER A 154 -2.85 13.54 16.40
C SER A 154 -2.25 12.86 17.65
N VAL A 155 -1.10 12.19 17.55
CA VAL A 155 -0.47 11.49 18.69
C VAL A 155 0.75 12.22 19.27
N GLY A 156 1.21 13.28 18.60
CA GLY A 156 2.38 14.07 18.98
C GLY A 156 3.71 13.30 18.86
N PRO A 157 4.87 13.98 19.10
CA PRO A 157 6.19 13.42 18.79
C PRO A 157 6.52 12.09 19.51
N ALA A 158 6.18 11.96 20.80
CA ALA A 158 6.40 10.72 21.54
C ALA A 158 5.52 9.56 21.04
N GLY A 159 4.33 9.87 20.52
CA GLY A 159 3.46 8.91 19.86
C GLY A 159 4.00 8.48 18.50
N GLU A 160 4.54 9.41 17.71
CA GLU A 160 5.18 9.11 16.43
C GLU A 160 6.41 8.22 16.58
N GLU A 161 7.26 8.48 17.58
CA GLU A 161 8.41 7.61 17.91
C GLU A 161 7.95 6.19 18.27
N SER A 162 6.92 6.10 19.10
CA SER A 162 6.29 4.83 19.46
C SER A 162 5.78 4.08 18.23
N VAL A 163 5.11 4.75 17.30
CA VAL A 163 4.60 4.15 16.05
C VAL A 163 5.74 3.73 15.12
N LEU A 164 6.79 4.54 14.98
CA LEU A 164 7.98 4.21 14.20
C LEU A 164 8.65 2.92 14.70
N GLU A 165 8.80 2.77 16.02
CA GLU A 165 9.29 1.53 16.63
C GLU A 165 8.35 0.34 16.34
N GLY A 166 7.04 0.59 16.29
CA GLY A 166 6.05 -0.39 15.86
C GLY A 166 6.28 -0.89 14.43
N PHE A 167 6.60 0.01 13.49
CA PHE A 167 6.95 -0.32 12.11
C PHE A 167 8.27 -1.10 12.04
N ARG A 168 9.33 -0.62 12.71
CA ARG A 168 10.65 -1.28 12.72
C ARG A 168 10.58 -2.73 13.20
N ARG A 169 9.73 -3.03 14.19
CA ARG A 169 9.53 -4.40 14.70
C ARG A 169 8.74 -5.32 13.76
N ARG A 170 7.84 -4.77 12.93
CA ARG A 170 6.86 -5.55 12.15
C ARG A 170 7.20 -5.64 10.68
N LEU A 171 7.89 -4.65 10.12
CA LEU A 171 8.40 -4.73 8.76
C LEU A 171 9.50 -5.80 8.73
N PRO A 172 9.50 -6.68 7.73
CA PRO A 172 10.45 -7.78 7.71
C PRO A 172 11.86 -7.28 7.50
N ALA A 173 12.80 -7.96 8.16
CA ALA A 173 14.21 -7.79 7.91
C ALA A 173 14.60 -8.52 6.62
N GLY A 174 15.29 -7.83 5.71
CA GLY A 174 15.79 -8.40 4.46
C GLY A 174 14.89 -8.15 3.26
N GLU A 175 15.01 -9.03 2.26
CA GLU A 175 14.29 -8.91 1.00
C GLU A 175 12.94 -9.60 1.04
N ILE A 176 11.94 -8.99 0.41
CA ILE A 176 10.65 -9.59 0.16
C ILE A 176 10.46 -9.82 -1.33
N PHE A 177 10.09 -11.04 -1.68
CA PHE A 177 9.83 -11.43 -3.06
C PHE A 177 8.38 -11.12 -3.47
N THR A 178 8.19 -10.53 -4.64
CA THR A 178 6.91 -10.39 -5.33
C THR A 178 7.00 -11.00 -6.73
N PRO A 179 6.24 -12.06 -7.03
CA PRO A 179 6.24 -12.64 -8.37
C PRO A 179 5.52 -11.70 -9.35
N PHE A 180 5.96 -11.69 -10.62
CA PHE A 180 5.28 -10.92 -11.67
C PHE A 180 3.84 -11.39 -11.91
N SER A 181 3.51 -12.63 -11.51
CA SER A 181 2.15 -13.14 -11.56
C SER A 181 1.16 -12.37 -10.70
N ASN A 182 1.64 -11.53 -9.77
CA ASN A 182 0.79 -10.65 -8.98
C ASN A 182 0.48 -9.33 -9.71
N ILE A 183 1.15 -9.05 -10.83
CA ILE A 183 1.01 -7.80 -11.59
C ILE A 183 0.10 -8.05 -12.79
N GLU A 184 -0.82 -7.13 -13.03
CA GLU A 184 -1.66 -7.10 -14.24
C GLU A 184 -1.65 -5.68 -14.81
N ILE A 185 -1.16 -5.50 -16.03
CA ILE A 185 -1.14 -4.20 -16.71
C ILE A 185 -2.55 -3.92 -17.22
N THR A 186 -3.16 -2.83 -16.75
CA THR A 186 -4.54 -2.46 -17.10
C THR A 186 -4.55 -1.47 -18.25
N ASP A 187 -4.11 -0.24 -17.98
CA ASP A 187 -4.03 0.85 -18.95
C ASP A 187 -2.62 1.43 -18.90
N PHE A 188 -1.74 1.02 -19.82
CA PHE A 188 -0.32 1.37 -19.76
C PHE A 188 -0.08 2.88 -19.58
N PRO A 189 0.74 3.31 -18.59
CA PRO A 189 1.61 2.51 -17.72
C PRO A 189 0.99 2.14 -16.36
N SER A 190 -0.33 2.16 -16.24
CA SER A 190 -1.09 1.75 -15.05
C SER A 190 -1.24 0.24 -14.96
N TYR A 191 -1.30 -0.27 -13.74
CA TYR A 191 -1.35 -1.70 -13.46
C TYR A 191 -2.00 -1.96 -12.10
N THR A 192 -2.38 -3.21 -11.85
CA THR A 192 -2.83 -3.67 -10.54
C THR A 192 -1.88 -4.67 -9.94
N VAL A 193 -1.92 -4.76 -8.61
CA VAL A 193 -1.12 -5.71 -7.83
C VAL A 193 -2.07 -6.52 -6.96
N GLN A 194 -2.08 -7.82 -7.17
CA GLN A 194 -2.93 -8.79 -6.50
C GLN A 194 -2.08 -9.69 -5.61
N THR A 195 -2.06 -9.40 -4.31
CA THR A 195 -1.42 -10.26 -3.31
C THR A 195 -2.46 -11.16 -2.68
N ARG A 196 -2.18 -12.46 -2.57
CA ARG A 196 -3.12 -13.42 -1.99
C ARG A 196 -3.53 -13.03 -0.57
N GLY A 197 -4.83 -12.90 -0.33
CA GLY A 197 -5.37 -12.51 0.97
C GLY A 197 -5.38 -11.01 1.25
N GLU A 198 -5.01 -10.18 0.26
CA GLU A 198 -5.04 -8.73 0.37
C GLU A 198 -5.97 -8.09 -0.66
N PRO A 199 -6.51 -6.89 -0.37
CA PRO A 199 -7.18 -6.07 -1.37
C PRO A 199 -6.23 -5.74 -2.54
N THR A 200 -6.77 -5.80 -3.76
CA THR A 200 -6.06 -5.37 -4.97
C THR A 200 -5.65 -3.91 -4.85
N SER A 201 -4.43 -3.64 -5.30
CA SER A 201 -3.90 -2.28 -5.38
C SER A 201 -3.90 -1.80 -6.81
N TYR A 202 -4.31 -0.56 -7.03
CA TYR A 202 -4.25 0.08 -8.33
C TYR A 202 -3.10 1.09 -8.36
N CYS A 203 -2.19 0.94 -9.31
CA CYS A 203 -1.00 1.75 -9.47
C CYS A 203 -1.03 2.49 -10.80
N HIS A 204 -0.64 3.75 -10.79
CA HIS A 204 -0.52 4.59 -11.98
C HIS A 204 0.64 5.56 -11.85
N ARG A 205 1.05 6.13 -12.99
CA ARG A 205 2.01 7.23 -13.00
C ARG A 205 1.32 8.52 -12.64
N GLU A 206 1.91 9.28 -11.73
CA GLU A 206 1.44 10.63 -11.45
C GLU A 206 1.61 11.48 -12.72
N SER A 207 0.53 12.14 -13.12
CA SER A 207 0.57 13.11 -14.22
C SER A 207 1.60 14.19 -13.89
N ALA A 208 2.49 14.51 -14.82
CA ALA A 208 3.23 15.76 -14.72
C ALA A 208 2.18 16.87 -14.70
N GLY A 209 2.06 17.58 -13.57
CA GLY A 209 1.07 18.63 -13.40
C GLY A 209 1.11 19.59 -14.58
N SER A 210 -0.04 19.77 -15.23
CA SER A 210 -0.30 20.86 -16.16
C SER A 210 -0.42 22.17 -15.43
#